data_AF-F4RNL1-F1
#
_entry.id   AF-F4RNL1-F1
#
_cell.length_a   1.000
_cell.length_b   1.000
_cell.length_c   1.000
_cell.angle_alpha   90.00
_cell.angle_beta   90.00
_cell.angle_gamma   90.00
#
_symmetry.space_group_name_H-M   'P 1'
#
loop_
_entity.id
_entity.type
_entity.pdbx_description
1 polymer ?
#
loop_
_entity_poly.entity_id
_entity_poly.type
_entity_poly.pdbx_seq_one_letter_code
_entity_poly.pdbx_strand_id
1 'polypeptide(L)'
;MNVMSQTPEGKVQAAQLREMSRTRDRRRRAKTKIHNGRQELAQHIFGVNSPEYLLLSHSEVHSEEQVTMTNGSGTRTKTRLEWRSGALDTFVNLVDKAIPGQEIIPRKKARAQAIVDRGSYSSESDLDAFPPQGLQESLVSNAWLDKMSGVAISNLRLVKAEVVDIRKSIQVLTDLMLPRGAAGLGEGSSSSSGSSSTQVPGEGSSSSSGPMMTQ
;
A
#
# COMPACT_ATOMS: atom_id res chain seq x y z
N MET A 1 -18.81 40.85 20.28
CA MET A 1 -17.34 41.10 20.20
C MET A 1 -16.66 40.01 21.01
N ASN A 2 -15.67 39.29 20.43
CA ASN A 2 -15.09 38.11 21.07
C ASN A 2 -13.99 38.53 22.07
N VAL A 3 -14.26 38.37 23.37
CA VAL A 3 -13.42 38.84 24.50
C VAL A 3 -12.00 38.23 24.48
N MET A 4 -11.81 37.12 23.78
CA MET A 4 -10.53 36.41 23.68
C MET A 4 -9.41 37.16 22.94
N SER A 5 -9.67 38.23 22.17
CA SER A 5 -8.59 38.92 21.42
C SER A 5 -7.97 40.13 22.13
N GLN A 6 -8.51 40.51 23.30
CA GLN A 6 -8.16 41.77 23.95
C GLN A 6 -7.09 41.63 25.04
N THR A 7 -6.90 40.46 25.61
CA THR A 7 -5.82 40.18 26.58
C THR A 7 -4.64 39.45 25.93
N PRO A 8 -3.39 39.63 26.41
CA PRO A 8 -2.24 38.86 25.94
C PRO A 8 -2.46 37.35 26.02
N GLU A 9 -3.06 36.87 27.12
CA GLU A 9 -3.39 35.46 27.33
C GLU A 9 -4.43 34.95 26.33
N GLY A 10 -5.47 35.74 26.04
CA GLY A 10 -6.48 35.40 25.06
C GLY A 10 -5.92 35.32 23.63
N LYS A 11 -4.94 36.17 23.28
CA LYS A 11 -4.22 36.08 21.99
C LYS A 11 -3.43 34.78 21.86
N VAL A 12 -2.78 34.34 22.95
CA VAL A 12 -2.06 33.05 22.99
C VAL A 12 -3.02 31.88 22.83
N GLN A 13 -4.12 31.86 23.58
CA GLN A 13 -5.14 30.80 23.45
C GLN A 13 -5.75 30.76 22.04
N ALA A 14 -6.06 31.92 21.45
CA ALA A 14 -6.57 31.99 20.09
C ALA A 14 -5.55 31.47 19.05
N ALA A 15 -4.26 31.73 19.24
CA ALA A 15 -3.21 31.20 18.38
C ALA A 15 -3.09 29.68 18.51
N GLN A 16 -3.14 29.14 19.75
CA GLN A 16 -3.14 27.70 19.99
C GLN A 16 -4.34 27.00 19.37
N LEU A 17 -5.56 27.53 19.55
CA LEU A 17 -6.78 26.99 18.94
C LEU A 17 -6.69 26.96 17.40
N ARG A 18 -6.16 28.03 16.79
CA ARG A 18 -5.94 28.07 15.33
C ARG A 18 -4.95 27.01 14.87
N GLU A 19 -3.86 26.83 15.60
CA GLU A 19 -2.84 25.83 15.23
C GLU A 19 -3.35 24.40 15.42
N MET A 20 -4.10 24.13 16.48
CA MET A 20 -4.79 22.85 16.67
C MET A 20 -5.77 22.56 15.53
N SER A 21 -6.58 23.55 15.11
CA SER A 21 -7.50 23.39 13.98
C SER A 21 -6.75 23.10 12.67
N ARG A 22 -5.67 23.83 12.39
CA ARG A 22 -4.83 23.62 11.19
C ARG A 22 -4.21 22.23 11.19
N THR A 23 -3.72 21.78 12.34
CA THR A 23 -3.14 20.45 12.50
C THR A 23 -4.19 19.38 12.21
N ARG A 24 -5.39 19.49 12.80
CA ARG A 24 -6.51 18.56 12.53
C ARG A 24 -6.88 18.52 11.04
N ASP A 25 -6.94 19.67 10.38
CA ASP A 25 -7.24 19.73 8.95
C ASP A 25 -6.16 19.10 8.08
N ARG A 26 -4.88 19.24 8.44
CA ARG A 26 -3.77 18.57 7.75
C ARG A 26 -3.87 17.06 7.88
N ARG A 27 -4.12 16.55 9.10
CA ARG A 27 -4.30 15.11 9.37
C ARG A 27 -5.43 14.53 8.53
N ARG A 28 -6.59 15.18 8.55
CA ARG A 28 -7.77 14.78 7.74
C ARG A 28 -7.42 14.70 6.25
N ARG A 29 -6.80 15.75 5.68
CA ARG A 29 -6.43 15.75 4.26
C ARG A 29 -5.41 14.67 3.91
N ALA A 30 -4.43 14.42 4.78
CA ALA A 30 -3.45 13.36 4.57
C ALA A 30 -4.12 11.98 4.57
N LYS A 31 -5.01 11.72 5.54
CA LYS A 31 -5.80 10.48 5.60
C LYS A 31 -6.70 10.30 4.36
N THR A 32 -7.37 11.35 3.90
CA THR A 32 -8.17 11.29 2.67
C THR A 32 -7.31 10.94 1.45
N LYS A 33 -6.10 11.50 1.31
CA LYS A 33 -5.23 11.20 0.16
C LYS A 33 -4.83 9.73 0.10
N ILE A 34 -4.39 9.17 1.23
CA ILE A 34 -3.99 7.76 1.27
C ILE A 34 -5.18 6.82 1.14
N HIS A 35 -6.33 7.18 1.72
CA HIS A 35 -7.59 6.45 1.54
C HIS A 35 -7.95 6.35 0.06
N ASN A 36 -8.03 7.48 -0.64
CA ASN A 36 -8.36 7.50 -2.07
C ASN A 36 -7.34 6.70 -2.90
N GLY A 37 -6.04 6.88 -2.65
CA GLY A 37 -5.01 6.13 -3.38
C GLY A 37 -5.11 4.60 -3.17
N ARG A 38 -5.45 4.15 -1.96
CA ARG A 38 -5.69 2.73 -1.67
C ARG A 38 -6.94 2.22 -2.39
N GLN A 39 -8.03 2.97 -2.37
CA GLN A 39 -9.27 2.61 -3.06
C GLN A 39 -9.10 2.55 -4.57
N GLU A 40 -8.43 3.54 -5.18
CA GLU A 40 -8.16 3.57 -6.62
C GLU A 40 -7.33 2.36 -7.04
N LEU A 41 -6.29 2.02 -6.27
CA LEU A 41 -5.48 0.83 -6.52
C LEU A 41 -6.29 -0.46 -6.37
N ALA A 42 -7.08 -0.57 -5.30
CA ALA A 42 -7.92 -1.75 -5.06
C ALA A 42 -8.97 -1.94 -6.15
N GLN A 43 -9.59 -0.84 -6.60
CA GLN A 43 -10.52 -0.86 -7.73
C GLN A 43 -9.84 -1.37 -9.00
N HIS A 44 -8.61 -0.95 -9.27
CA HIS A 44 -7.87 -1.36 -10.46
C HIS A 44 -7.46 -2.85 -10.42
N ILE A 45 -7.04 -3.36 -9.25
CA ILE A 45 -6.54 -4.73 -9.12
C ILE A 45 -7.67 -5.74 -8.90
N PHE A 46 -8.61 -5.44 -8.02
CA PHE A 46 -9.64 -6.38 -7.55
C PHE A 46 -11.04 -6.06 -8.07
N GLY A 47 -11.31 -4.81 -8.46
CA GLY A 47 -12.61 -4.35 -8.95
C GLY A 47 -13.44 -3.58 -7.91
N VAL A 48 -14.36 -2.73 -8.35
CA VAL A 48 -15.12 -1.80 -7.48
C VAL A 48 -16.09 -2.50 -6.51
N ASN A 49 -16.48 -3.74 -6.81
CA ASN A 49 -17.40 -4.54 -5.99
C ASN A 49 -16.65 -5.63 -5.22
N SER A 50 -15.32 -5.64 -5.24
CA SER A 50 -14.55 -6.67 -4.57
C SER A 50 -14.58 -6.47 -3.04
N PRO A 51 -14.49 -7.55 -2.27
CA PRO A 51 -14.33 -7.47 -0.82
C PRO A 51 -13.14 -6.60 -0.38
N GLU A 52 -12.03 -6.63 -1.11
CA GLU A 52 -10.83 -5.81 -0.83
C GLU A 52 -11.08 -4.32 -1.03
N TYR A 53 -11.80 -3.95 -2.09
CA TYR A 53 -12.19 -2.56 -2.31
C TYR A 53 -13.09 -2.05 -1.18
N LEU A 54 -14.09 -2.85 -0.80
CA LEU A 54 -14.99 -2.52 0.30
C LEU A 54 -14.25 -2.43 1.64
N LEU A 55 -13.34 -3.36 1.92
CA LEU A 55 -12.46 -3.31 3.10
C LEU A 55 -11.68 -2.00 3.16
N LEU A 56 -11.09 -1.57 2.05
CA LEU A 56 -10.30 -0.34 1.98
C LEU A 56 -11.16 0.93 1.87
N SER A 57 -12.48 0.82 1.77
CA SER A 57 -13.40 1.97 1.83
C SER A 57 -13.70 2.45 3.26
N HIS A 58 -13.41 1.59 4.25
CA HIS A 58 -13.58 1.94 5.65
C HIS A 58 -12.45 2.85 6.12
N SER A 59 -12.82 4.07 6.53
CA SER A 59 -11.87 5.08 7.01
C SER A 59 -11.06 4.62 8.23
N GLU A 60 -11.63 3.73 9.05
CA GLU A 60 -11.09 3.18 10.28
C GLU A 60 -9.92 2.21 10.01
N VAL A 61 -9.88 1.58 8.83
CA VAL A 61 -8.78 0.69 8.42
C VAL A 61 -7.48 1.48 8.20
N HIS A 62 -7.57 2.79 8.05
CA HIS A 62 -6.44 3.64 7.73
C HIS A 62 -5.91 4.39 8.96
N SER A 63 -4.66 4.09 9.31
CA SER A 63 -3.91 4.81 10.32
C SER A 63 -3.95 6.31 10.09
N GLU A 64 -4.14 7.07 11.17
CA GLU A 64 -3.90 8.52 11.20
C GLU A 64 -2.42 8.84 11.01
N GLU A 65 -2.14 10.09 10.63
CA GLU A 65 -0.78 10.62 10.54
C GLU A 65 -0.60 11.72 11.58
N GLN A 66 0.53 11.70 12.28
CA GLN A 66 0.97 12.77 13.15
C GLN A 66 2.26 13.38 12.62
N VAL A 67 2.32 14.70 12.67
CA VAL A 67 3.56 15.45 12.44
C VAL A 67 3.95 16.06 13.76
N THR A 68 5.06 15.59 14.33
CA THR A 68 5.63 16.14 15.56
C THR A 68 6.81 17.03 15.16
N MET A 69 6.80 18.27 15.66
CA MET A 69 7.90 19.20 15.45
C MET A 69 8.87 19.07 16.61
N THR A 70 10.08 18.59 16.34
CA THR A 70 11.17 18.48 17.31
C THR A 70 12.32 19.34 16.81
N ASN A 71 12.71 20.36 17.58
CA ASN A 71 13.83 21.26 17.25
C ASN A 71 13.76 21.90 15.85
N GLY A 72 12.55 22.25 15.38
CA GLY A 72 12.34 22.84 14.07
C GLY A 72 12.32 21.86 12.89
N SER A 73 12.56 20.57 13.14
CA SER A 73 12.39 19.49 12.15
C SER A 73 11.07 18.76 12.39
N GLY A 74 10.30 18.54 11.32
CA GLY A 74 9.04 17.82 11.38
C GLY A 74 9.24 16.33 11.12
N THR A 75 8.95 15.48 12.11
CA THR A 75 8.92 14.03 11.94
C THR A 75 7.48 13.57 11.72
N ARG A 76 7.27 12.81 10.65
CA ARG A 76 5.98 12.19 10.33
C ARG A 76 5.94 10.79 10.97
N THR A 77 4.86 10.44 11.62
CA THR A 77 4.61 9.10 12.16
C THR A 77 3.18 8.66 11.87
N LYS A 78 2.99 7.35 11.69
CA LYS A 78 1.67 6.72 11.55
C LYS A 78 1.19 6.23 12.90
N THR A 79 -0.07 6.46 13.23
CA THR A 79 -0.64 5.86 14.44
C THR A 79 -0.91 4.37 14.22
N ARG A 80 -0.44 3.53 15.15
CA ARG A 80 -0.66 2.08 15.06
C ARG A 80 -2.09 1.76 15.47
N LEU A 81 -2.77 0.95 14.64
CA LEU A 81 -4.10 0.42 14.93
C LEU A 81 -3.93 -0.97 15.54
N GLU A 82 -4.09 -1.09 16.86
CA GLU A 82 -3.82 -2.34 17.58
C GLU A 82 -4.79 -3.47 17.23
N TRP A 83 -6.00 -3.09 16.82
CA TRP A 83 -7.03 -4.06 16.43
C TRP A 83 -6.72 -4.76 15.10
N ARG A 84 -5.89 -4.20 14.20
CA ARG A 84 -5.62 -4.83 12.91
C ARG A 84 -4.81 -6.11 13.10
N SER A 85 -5.23 -7.19 12.45
CA SER A 85 -4.42 -8.41 12.40
C SER A 85 -3.13 -8.16 11.61
N GLY A 86 -2.10 -8.97 11.88
CA GLY A 86 -0.83 -8.88 11.14
C GLY A 86 -0.98 -9.12 9.64
N ALA A 87 -1.97 -9.93 9.22
CA ALA A 87 -2.30 -10.13 7.81
C ALA A 87 -2.89 -8.86 7.19
N LEU A 88 -3.83 -8.20 7.88
CA LEU A 88 -4.40 -6.94 7.41
C LEU A 88 -3.33 -5.83 7.34
N ASP A 89 -2.45 -5.74 8.34
CA ASP A 89 -1.31 -4.81 8.32
C ASP A 89 -0.39 -5.07 7.10
N THR A 90 -0.08 -6.34 6.83
CA THR A 90 0.73 -6.74 5.66
C THR A 90 0.06 -6.32 4.36
N PHE A 91 -1.22 -6.64 4.21
CA PHE A 91 -2.02 -6.27 3.04
C PHE A 91 -2.01 -4.75 2.81
N VAL A 92 -2.33 -3.96 3.83
CA VAL A 92 -2.34 -2.48 3.73
C VAL A 92 -0.96 -1.94 3.37
N ASN A 93 0.12 -2.49 3.94
CA ASN A 93 1.49 -2.09 3.60
C ASN A 93 1.86 -2.44 2.15
N LEU A 94 1.38 -3.57 1.60
CA LEU A 94 1.61 -3.94 0.20
C LEU A 94 0.84 -3.02 -0.75
N VAL A 95 -0.42 -2.69 -0.43
CA VAL A 95 -1.21 -1.70 -1.17
C VAL A 95 -0.46 -0.37 -1.23
N ASP A 96 0.06 0.13 -0.10
CA ASP A 96 0.84 1.37 -0.05
C ASP A 96 2.07 1.31 -0.96
N LYS A 97 2.79 0.18 -0.98
CA LYS A 97 3.98 0.03 -1.82
C LYS A 97 3.65 -0.08 -3.31
N ALA A 98 2.48 -0.59 -3.67
CA ALA A 98 2.05 -0.74 -5.05
C ALA A 98 1.54 0.58 -5.67
N ILE A 99 1.06 1.54 -4.86
CA ILE A 99 0.53 2.84 -5.34
C ILE A 99 1.53 3.59 -6.24
N PRO A 100 2.79 3.85 -5.84
CA PRO A 100 3.75 4.51 -6.73
C PRO A 100 4.14 3.69 -7.96
N GLY A 101 3.99 2.36 -7.89
CA GLY A 101 4.31 1.43 -8.97
C GLY A 101 3.36 1.53 -10.17
N GLN A 102 2.13 2.03 -9.96
CA GLN A 102 1.16 2.26 -11.04
C GLN A 102 1.50 3.48 -11.91
N GLU A 103 2.38 4.37 -11.43
CA GLU A 103 2.67 5.63 -12.08
C GLU A 103 3.92 5.54 -12.96
N ILE A 104 3.72 5.73 -14.27
CA ILE A 104 4.82 5.77 -15.26
C ILE A 104 5.46 7.17 -15.30
N ILE A 105 4.66 8.22 -15.08
CA ILE A 105 5.13 9.61 -15.19
C ILE A 105 5.94 9.96 -13.94
N PRO A 106 7.24 10.33 -14.05
CA PRO A 106 8.12 10.55 -12.89
C PRO A 106 7.56 11.54 -11.86
N ARG A 107 6.95 12.63 -12.33
CA ARG A 107 6.32 13.64 -11.45
C ARG A 107 5.11 13.08 -10.70
N LYS A 108 4.28 12.23 -11.33
CA LYS A 108 3.13 11.60 -10.68
C LYS A 108 3.60 10.53 -9.71
N LYS A 109 4.58 9.72 -10.09
CA LYS A 109 5.24 8.74 -9.22
C LYS A 109 5.82 9.38 -7.96
N ALA A 110 6.53 10.50 -8.08
CA ALA A 110 7.04 11.24 -6.93
C ALA A 110 5.91 11.76 -6.01
N ARG A 111 4.79 12.21 -6.58
CA ARG A 111 3.61 12.61 -5.80
C ARG A 111 2.96 11.43 -5.08
N ALA A 112 2.79 10.30 -5.78
CA ALA A 112 2.27 9.06 -5.21
C ALA A 112 3.18 8.56 -4.07
N GLN A 113 4.51 8.61 -4.27
CA GLN A 113 5.49 8.29 -3.24
C GLN A 113 5.33 9.17 -2.00
N ALA A 114 5.14 10.48 -2.17
CA ALA A 114 4.93 11.40 -1.05
C ALA A 114 3.62 11.15 -0.27
N ILE A 115 2.61 10.56 -0.90
CA ILE A 115 1.35 10.17 -0.24
C ILE A 115 1.57 8.97 0.69
N VAL A 116 2.38 7.99 0.26
CA VAL A 116 2.60 6.74 1.01
C VAL A 116 3.76 6.84 2.00
N ASP A 117 4.73 7.72 1.76
CA ASP A 117 5.82 8.01 2.68
C ASP A 117 5.33 8.83 3.87
N ARG A 118 4.85 8.12 4.91
CA ARG A 118 4.22 8.70 6.11
C ARG A 118 5.04 8.45 7.37
N GLY A 119 6.30 8.04 7.22
CA GLY A 119 7.19 7.67 8.31
C GLY A 119 6.83 6.36 9.01
N SER A 120 7.55 6.07 10.09
CA SER A 120 7.38 4.85 10.88
C SER A 120 6.10 4.87 11.73
N TYR A 121 5.67 3.69 12.20
CA TYR A 121 4.62 3.64 13.21
C TYR A 121 5.10 4.27 14.53
N SER A 122 4.21 5.02 15.17
CA SER A 122 4.40 5.51 16.53
C SER A 122 4.55 4.32 17.50
N SER A 123 5.33 4.53 18.56
CA SER A 123 5.38 3.61 19.70
C SER A 123 4.06 3.57 20.48
N GLU A 124 3.28 4.65 20.41
CA GLU A 124 1.96 4.78 21.03
C GLU A 124 0.88 4.31 20.04
N SER A 125 0.06 3.35 20.46
CA SER A 125 -1.12 2.89 19.73
C SER A 125 -2.33 3.79 19.97
N ASP A 126 -3.25 3.82 19.00
CA ASP A 126 -4.56 4.43 19.21
C ASP A 126 -5.46 3.46 19.97
N LEU A 127 -5.61 3.68 21.27
CA LEU A 127 -6.45 2.84 22.14
C LEU A 127 -7.95 3.04 21.86
N ASP A 128 -8.32 4.18 21.31
CA ASP A 128 -9.71 4.53 20.98
C ASP A 128 -10.07 4.14 19.54
N ALA A 129 -9.16 3.51 18.79
CA ALA A 129 -9.44 3.01 17.46
C ALA A 129 -10.09 1.63 17.53
N PHE A 130 -11.27 1.53 16.91
CA PHE A 130 -12.03 0.28 16.79
C PHE A 130 -12.06 -0.19 15.33
N PRO A 131 -12.20 -1.50 15.08
CA PRO A 131 -12.51 -2.00 13.75
C PRO A 131 -13.87 -1.46 13.27
N PRO A 132 -14.09 -1.37 11.93
CA PRO A 132 -15.42 -1.15 11.37
C PRO A 132 -16.44 -2.15 11.88
N GLN A 133 -17.69 -1.69 12.04
CA GLN A 133 -18.79 -2.58 12.34
C GLN A 133 -19.05 -3.56 11.17
N GLY A 134 -19.31 -4.83 11.48
CA GLY A 134 -19.54 -5.86 10.46
C GLY A 134 -18.26 -6.37 9.80
N LEU A 135 -17.08 -5.95 10.25
CA LEU A 135 -15.81 -6.45 9.73
C LEU A 135 -15.68 -7.96 10.01
N GLN A 136 -15.06 -8.68 9.07
CA GLN A 136 -14.62 -10.06 9.26
C GLN A 136 -13.71 -10.19 10.49
N GLU A 137 -14.07 -11.10 11.40
CA GLU A 137 -13.40 -11.31 12.69
C GLU A 137 -11.93 -11.71 12.53
N SER A 138 -11.59 -12.53 11.52
CA SER A 138 -10.20 -12.95 11.27
C SER A 138 -9.26 -11.84 10.78
N LEU A 139 -9.80 -10.66 10.44
CA LEU A 139 -9.01 -9.46 10.16
C LEU A 139 -8.71 -8.63 11.42
N VAL A 140 -9.28 -9.01 12.56
CA VAL A 140 -9.05 -8.40 13.87
C VAL A 140 -8.01 -9.22 14.64
N SER A 141 -7.16 -8.54 15.40
CA SER A 141 -6.15 -9.15 16.26
C SER A 141 -6.79 -9.85 17.45
N ASN A 142 -6.50 -11.14 17.63
CA ASN A 142 -6.95 -11.90 18.82
C ASN A 142 -6.46 -11.24 20.12
N ALA A 143 -5.22 -10.76 20.14
CA ALA A 143 -4.67 -10.09 21.32
C ALA A 143 -5.39 -8.78 21.66
N TRP A 144 -6.01 -8.13 20.67
CA TRP A 144 -6.88 -6.98 20.92
C TRP A 144 -8.25 -7.45 21.41
N LEU A 145 -8.86 -8.45 20.76
CA LEU A 145 -10.14 -9.03 21.19
C LEU A 145 -10.11 -9.48 22.65
N ASP A 146 -9.04 -10.15 23.09
CA ASP A 146 -8.88 -10.65 24.46
C ASP A 146 -8.86 -9.52 25.52
N LYS A 147 -8.47 -8.31 25.14
CA LYS A 147 -8.43 -7.14 26.05
C LYS A 147 -9.76 -6.40 26.12
N MET A 148 -10.63 -6.59 25.13
CA MET A 148 -11.86 -5.81 24.99
C MET A 148 -13.01 -6.42 25.76
N SER A 149 -13.87 -5.56 26.30
CA SER A 149 -15.09 -6.04 26.96
C SER A 149 -16.02 -6.74 25.96
N GLY A 150 -16.72 -7.79 26.41
CA GLY A 150 -17.67 -8.52 25.57
C GLY A 150 -18.79 -7.63 25.00
N VAL A 151 -19.20 -6.58 25.72
CA VAL A 151 -20.18 -5.59 25.25
C VAL A 151 -19.62 -4.80 24.06
N ALA A 152 -18.36 -4.34 24.14
CA ALA A 152 -17.71 -3.63 23.05
C ALA A 152 -17.59 -4.52 21.80
N ILE A 153 -17.17 -5.78 21.98
CA ILE A 153 -17.06 -6.75 20.88
C ILE A 153 -18.44 -7.03 20.25
N SER A 154 -19.48 -7.21 21.06
CA SER A 154 -20.84 -7.45 20.58
C SER A 154 -21.37 -6.27 19.74
N ASN A 155 -21.03 -5.03 20.08
CA ASN A 155 -21.47 -3.85 19.33
C ASN A 155 -20.83 -3.76 17.94
N LEU A 156 -19.63 -4.31 17.78
CA LEU A 156 -18.93 -4.36 16.49
C LEU A 156 -19.57 -5.33 15.50
N ARG A 157 -20.38 -6.29 15.97
CA ARG A 157 -21.07 -7.28 15.12
C ARG A 157 -20.11 -7.95 14.11
N LEU A 158 -18.94 -8.36 14.60
CA LEU A 158 -17.92 -8.98 13.76
C LEU A 158 -18.47 -10.24 13.07
N VAL A 159 -18.07 -10.42 11.81
CA VAL A 159 -18.58 -11.50 10.96
C VAL A 159 -17.60 -12.65 10.94
N LYS A 160 -18.08 -13.86 11.24
CA LYS A 160 -17.26 -15.09 11.21
C LYS A 160 -16.96 -15.61 9.81
N ALA A 161 -17.78 -15.23 8.83
CA ALA A 161 -17.56 -15.61 7.44
C ALA A 161 -16.31 -14.90 6.87
N GLU A 162 -15.48 -15.66 6.15
CA GLU A 162 -14.31 -15.12 5.48
C GLU A 162 -14.71 -14.52 4.13
N VAL A 163 -15.12 -13.25 4.14
CA VAL A 163 -15.51 -12.50 2.95
C VAL A 163 -14.29 -12.10 2.12
N VAL A 164 -13.18 -11.74 2.78
CA VAL A 164 -11.89 -11.42 2.16
C VAL A 164 -10.93 -12.58 2.41
N ASP A 165 -10.48 -13.23 1.33
CA ASP A 165 -9.33 -14.16 1.39
C ASP A 165 -8.04 -13.34 1.42
N ILE A 166 -7.71 -12.82 2.61
CA ILE A 166 -6.60 -11.87 2.79
C ILE A 166 -5.25 -12.46 2.36
N ARG A 167 -5.07 -13.78 2.45
CA ARG A 167 -3.82 -14.44 2.04
C ARG A 167 -3.68 -14.42 0.53
N LYS A 168 -4.77 -14.72 -0.19
CA LYS A 168 -4.79 -14.61 -1.65
C LYS A 168 -4.61 -13.17 -2.10
N SER A 169 -5.24 -12.19 -1.46
CA SER A 169 -5.05 -10.77 -1.81
C SER A 169 -3.61 -10.31 -1.58
N ILE A 170 -2.95 -10.77 -0.51
CA ILE A 170 -1.51 -10.54 -0.26
C ILE A 170 -0.65 -11.16 -1.37
N GLN A 171 -0.97 -12.39 -1.79
CA GLN A 171 -0.25 -13.08 -2.85
C GLN A 171 -0.34 -12.29 -4.17
N VAL A 172 -1.56 -11.90 -4.57
CA VAL A 172 -1.80 -11.07 -5.79
C VAL A 172 -0.98 -9.78 -5.77
N LEU A 173 -0.95 -9.07 -4.63
CA LEU A 173 -0.15 -7.84 -4.51
C LEU A 173 1.35 -8.11 -4.54
N THR A 174 1.80 -9.21 -3.95
CA THR A 174 3.21 -9.61 -3.95
C THR A 174 3.67 -9.92 -5.38
N ASP A 175 2.87 -10.68 -6.13
CA ASP A 175 3.18 -11.05 -7.52
C ASP A 175 3.21 -9.82 -8.43
N LEU A 176 2.33 -8.84 -8.21
CA LEU A 176 2.34 -7.57 -8.93
C LEU A 176 3.63 -6.76 -8.70
N MET A 177 4.26 -6.93 -7.54
CA MET A 177 5.49 -6.21 -7.18
C MET A 177 6.77 -6.92 -7.64
N LEU A 178 6.70 -8.19 -8.04
CA LEU A 178 7.84 -8.91 -8.57
C LEU A 178 8.24 -8.37 -9.96
N PRO A 179 9.54 -8.25 -10.29
CA PRO A 179 9.97 -7.97 -11.64
C PRO A 179 9.38 -9.01 -12.59
N ARG A 180 8.88 -8.59 -13.76
CA ARG A 180 8.23 -9.43 -14.80
C ARG A 180 9.02 -10.68 -15.25
N GLY A 181 10.25 -10.89 -14.79
CA GLY A 181 11.08 -12.07 -15.05
C GLY A 181 11.30 -13.02 -13.85
N ALA A 182 10.69 -12.76 -12.68
CA ALA A 182 10.82 -13.63 -11.49
C ALA A 182 9.64 -14.60 -11.29
N ALA A 183 8.49 -14.32 -11.92
CA ALA A 183 7.28 -15.15 -11.85
C ALA A 183 7.30 -16.23 -12.94
N GLY A 184 8.25 -17.18 -12.85
CA GLY A 184 8.37 -18.22 -13.87
C GLY A 184 9.48 -19.25 -13.63
N LEU A 185 9.55 -19.85 -12.45
CA LEU A 185 10.31 -21.09 -12.21
C LEU A 185 9.55 -21.93 -11.19
N GLY A 186 8.47 -22.57 -11.63
CA GLY A 186 7.63 -23.32 -10.71
C GLY A 186 6.50 -24.12 -11.32
N GLU A 187 6.70 -24.74 -12.48
CA GLU A 187 5.90 -25.90 -12.91
C GLU A 187 6.78 -26.78 -13.80
N GLY A 188 7.10 -27.97 -13.29
CA GLY A 188 8.01 -28.91 -13.92
C GLY A 188 7.34 -29.77 -14.98
N SER A 189 8.10 -30.14 -16.00
CA SER A 189 8.13 -31.49 -16.56
C SER A 189 9.41 -31.71 -17.38
N SER A 190 10.35 -32.41 -16.72
CA SER A 190 11.22 -33.47 -17.23
C SER A 190 11.44 -33.63 -18.75
N SER A 191 12.73 -33.54 -19.11
CA SER A 191 13.50 -34.46 -19.97
C SER A 191 13.02 -34.77 -21.39
N SER A 192 13.83 -34.37 -22.38
CA SER A 192 14.69 -35.33 -23.10
C SER A 192 15.59 -34.63 -24.12
N SER A 193 16.88 -34.89 -23.97
CA SER A 193 17.97 -34.74 -24.94
C SER A 193 17.66 -35.32 -26.32
N GLY A 194 18.19 -34.71 -27.38
CA GLY A 194 18.22 -35.32 -28.71
C GLY A 194 18.75 -34.39 -29.81
N SER A 195 20.07 -34.27 -29.91
CA SER A 195 20.77 -33.77 -31.10
C SER A 195 20.55 -34.73 -32.29
N SER A 196 20.25 -34.22 -33.49
CA SER A 196 20.71 -34.82 -34.76
C SER A 196 20.40 -33.95 -35.99
N SER A 197 21.46 -33.47 -36.63
CA SER A 197 21.78 -33.50 -38.07
C SER A 197 20.65 -33.41 -39.11
N THR A 198 20.75 -32.43 -40.02
CA THR A 198 20.58 -32.71 -41.46
C THR A 198 21.51 -31.83 -42.30
N GLN A 199 22.39 -32.52 -42.99
CA GLN A 199 23.37 -32.12 -43.98
C GLN A 199 22.67 -31.68 -45.28
N VAL A 200 23.16 -30.63 -45.95
CA VAL A 200 22.79 -30.33 -47.35
C VAL A 200 24.07 -30.27 -48.18
N PRO A 201 24.30 -31.18 -49.15
CA PRO A 201 25.41 -31.07 -50.08
C PRO A 201 24.94 -30.36 -51.36
N GLY A 202 25.84 -29.59 -51.98
CA GLY A 202 25.60 -28.94 -53.27
C GLY A 202 26.90 -28.43 -53.87
N GLU A 203 27.62 -29.33 -54.53
CA GLU A 203 28.77 -29.03 -55.38
C GLU A 203 28.34 -28.26 -56.64
N GLY A 204 29.22 -27.38 -57.13
CA GLY A 204 28.97 -26.58 -58.33
C GLY A 204 30.20 -25.81 -58.82
N SER A 205 31.23 -26.56 -59.21
CA SER A 205 32.20 -26.34 -60.31
C SER A 205 32.50 -24.91 -60.87
N SER A 206 33.79 -24.56 -60.77
CA SER A 206 34.72 -24.19 -61.86
C SER A 206 34.62 -22.84 -62.60
N SER A 207 35.78 -22.15 -62.65
CA SER A 207 36.49 -21.50 -63.80
C SER A 207 36.96 -20.06 -63.48
N SER A 208 38.27 -19.87 -63.22
CA SER A 208 39.35 -19.45 -64.16
C SER A 208 39.25 -18.03 -64.71
N SER A 209 40.23 -17.18 -64.37
CA SER A 209 41.09 -16.42 -65.31
C SER A 209 41.50 -15.03 -64.80
N GLY A 210 42.79 -14.91 -64.43
CA GLY A 210 43.72 -13.91 -64.97
C GLY A 210 43.73 -12.46 -64.45
N PRO A 211 44.89 -11.74 -64.58
CA PRO A 211 45.28 -10.60 -63.74
C PRO A 211 45.35 -9.24 -64.49
N MET A 212 45.54 -8.11 -63.77
CA MET A 212 46.31 -6.90 -64.16
C MET A 212 46.11 -5.79 -63.11
N MET A 213 47.15 -5.36 -62.39
CA MET A 213 48.01 -4.18 -62.65
C MET A 213 47.34 -2.79 -62.50
N THR A 214 47.77 -2.10 -61.43
CA THR A 214 48.14 -0.67 -61.33
C THR A 214 47.33 0.41 -62.06
N GLN A 215 46.86 1.38 -61.28
CA GLN A 215 47.55 2.67 -61.07
C GLN A 215 47.26 3.19 -59.66
#